data_AF-A0AAD7IX08-F1
#
_entry.id   AF-A0AAD7IX08-F1
#
_cell.length_a   1.000
_cell.length_b   1.000
_cell.length_c   1.000
_cell.angle_alpha   90.00
_cell.angle_beta   90.00
_cell.angle_gamma   90.00
#
_symmetry.space_group_name_H-M   'P 1'
#
loop_
_entity.id
_entity.type
_entity.pdbx_description
1 polymer ?
#
loop_
_entity_poly.entity_id
_entity_poly.type
_entity_poly.pdbx_seq_one_letter_code
_entity_poly.pdbx_strand_id
1 'polypeptide(L)'
;TQLRTGHVGLNALLHRIKVVDLCLKWGVPETVPHYLLVCRRYVSQRSTLRSDLKPLTPFTLSSLLSHKNIGLTLNYVKNTDRFPQYFTKTPSSSTS
;
A
#
# COMPACT_ATOMS: atom_id res chain seq x y z
N THR A 1 -19.80 -3.83 -15.61
CA THR A 1 -18.38 -4.12 -15.93
C THR A 1 -17.68 -4.59 -14.67
N GLN A 2 -17.58 -5.90 -14.51
CA GLN A 2 -17.18 -6.57 -13.27
C GLN A 2 -15.65 -6.75 -13.27
N LEU A 3 -14.92 -5.82 -12.63
CA LEU A 3 -13.47 -5.91 -12.46
C LEU A 3 -13.15 -6.90 -11.34
N ARG A 4 -13.16 -8.19 -11.70
CA ARG A 4 -12.57 -9.29 -10.93
C ARG A 4 -11.04 -9.14 -10.95
N THR A 5 -10.50 -8.34 -10.06
CA THR A 5 -9.17 -8.52 -9.46
C THR A 5 -9.07 -7.50 -8.33
N GLY A 6 -8.43 -7.86 -7.21
CA GLY A 6 -8.27 -7.03 -6.01
C GLY A 6 -7.52 -5.70 -6.20
N HIS A 7 -7.43 -5.15 -7.41
CA HIS A 7 -6.81 -3.87 -7.76
C HIS A 7 -7.73 -2.66 -7.61
N VAL A 8 -9.06 -2.84 -7.50
CA VAL A 8 -9.99 -1.75 -7.14
C VAL A 8 -9.57 -1.12 -5.81
N GLY A 9 -9.12 -1.96 -4.87
CA GLY A 9 -8.55 -1.52 -3.60
C GLY A 9 -7.36 -0.60 -3.79
N LEU A 10 -6.44 -0.89 -4.73
CA LEU A 10 -5.25 -0.07 -4.94
C LEU A 10 -5.54 1.27 -5.61
N ASN A 11 -6.39 1.33 -6.64
CA ASN A 11 -6.75 2.64 -7.22
C ASN A 11 -7.55 3.49 -6.22
N ALA A 12 -8.46 2.87 -5.45
CA ALA A 12 -9.14 3.55 -4.35
C ALA A 12 -8.16 3.95 -3.23
N LEU A 13 -7.14 3.15 -2.95
CA LEU A 13 -6.07 3.44 -1.99
C LEU A 13 -5.22 4.61 -2.47
N LEU A 14 -4.75 4.60 -3.71
CA LEU A 14 -4.00 5.70 -4.31
C LEU A 14 -4.85 6.98 -4.35
N HIS A 15 -6.15 6.84 -4.63
CA HIS A 15 -7.10 7.96 -4.61
C HIS A 15 -7.37 8.47 -3.18
N ARG A 16 -7.37 7.61 -2.16
CA ARG A 16 -7.50 8.01 -0.75
C ARG A 16 -6.19 8.55 -0.16
N ILE A 17 -5.03 8.03 -0.54
CA ILE A 17 -3.72 8.61 -0.19
C ILE A 17 -3.57 10.00 -0.81
N LYS A 18 -4.25 10.27 -1.93
CA LYS A 18 -4.36 11.63 -2.50
C LYS A 18 -5.21 12.59 -1.66
N VAL A 19 -6.01 12.10 -0.70
CA VAL A 19 -6.56 12.95 0.36
C VAL A 19 -5.49 13.05 1.43
N VAL A 20 -4.88 14.23 1.51
CA VAL A 20 -3.65 14.53 2.23
C VAL A 20 -3.82 14.29 3.73
N ASP A 21 -3.58 13.07 4.17
CA ASP A 21 -3.41 12.77 5.58
C ASP A 21 -1.98 13.16 5.99
N LEU A 22 -1.80 13.66 7.21
CA LEU A 22 -0.49 14.07 7.69
C LEU A 22 0.29 12.83 8.16
N CYS A 23 1.55 12.73 7.75
CA CYS A 23 2.43 11.72 8.28
C CYS A 23 2.64 11.99 9.77
N LEU A 24 2.02 11.19 10.64
CA LEU A 24 2.11 11.33 12.11
C LEU A 24 3.57 11.33 12.63
N LYS A 25 4.52 10.83 11.85
CA LYS A 25 5.93 10.80 12.23
C LYS A 25 6.68 12.10 11.93
N TRP A 26 6.29 12.84 10.89
CA TRP A 26 7.03 13.99 10.36
C TRP A 26 6.19 15.27 10.23
N GLY A 27 4.87 15.18 10.39
CA GLY A 27 3.96 16.31 10.18
C GLY A 27 3.87 16.80 8.73
N VAL A 28 4.37 16.03 7.76
CA VAL A 28 4.33 16.40 6.33
C VAL A 28 3.19 15.68 5.61
N PRO A 29 2.69 16.22 4.48
CA PRO A 29 1.74 15.53 3.62
C PRO A 29 2.17 14.10 3.31
N GLU A 30 1.39 13.11 3.74
CA GLU A 30 1.69 11.72 3.44
C GLU A 30 1.21 11.37 2.03
N THR A 31 2.05 11.71 1.04
CA THR A 31 1.82 11.34 -0.35
C THR A 31 2.19 9.87 -0.60
N VAL A 32 1.70 9.28 -1.69
CA VAL A 32 2.06 7.92 -2.13
C VAL A 32 3.58 7.68 -2.15
N PRO A 33 4.43 8.57 -2.74
CA PRO A 33 5.88 8.39 -2.69
C PRO A 33 6.44 8.52 -1.27
N HIS A 34 5.91 9.40 -0.42
CA HIS A 34 6.33 9.45 0.98
C HIS A 34 6.02 8.13 1.68
N TYR A 35 4.78 7.67 1.58
CA TYR A 35 4.31 6.43 2.18
C TYR A 35 5.12 5.19 1.73
N LEU A 36 5.34 5.02 0.42
CA LEU A 36 6.01 3.83 -0.15
C LEU A 36 7.53 3.88 -0.08
N LEU A 37 8.16 5.06 -0.12
CA LEU A 37 9.62 5.18 -0.30
C LEU A 37 10.34 5.87 0.87
N VAL A 38 9.67 6.75 1.62
CA VAL A 38 10.34 7.66 2.56
C VAL A 38 9.96 7.42 4.03
N CYS A 39 8.67 7.17 4.31
CA CYS A 39 8.08 7.28 5.62
C CYS A 39 8.76 6.36 6.64
N ARG A 40 9.50 6.90 7.61
CA ARG A 40 10.25 6.09 8.58
C ARG A 40 9.39 5.12 9.40
N ARG A 41 8.09 5.39 9.54
CA ARG A 41 7.13 4.51 10.22
C ARG A 41 7.11 3.10 9.61
N TYR A 42 7.36 2.98 8.31
CA TYR A 42 7.25 1.72 7.57
C TYR A 42 8.60 1.17 7.10
N VAL A 43 9.69 1.48 7.82
CA VAL A 43 11.04 0.96 7.47
C VAL A 43 11.06 -0.56 7.48
N SER A 44 10.50 -1.21 8.49
CA SER A 44 10.50 -2.66 8.60
C SER A 44 9.77 -3.31 7.43
N GLN A 45 8.57 -2.82 7.11
CA GLN A 45 7.78 -3.31 5.97
C GLN A 45 8.48 -3.05 4.64
N ARG A 46 9.18 -1.90 4.49
CA ARG A 46 9.97 -1.61 3.29
C ARG A 46 11.18 -2.53 3.15
N SER A 47 11.84 -2.89 4.26
CA SER A 47 12.94 -3.85 4.22
C SER A 47 12.44 -5.21 3.72
N THR A 48 11.30 -5.70 4.23
CA THR A 48 10.67 -6.91 3.70
C THR A 48 10.32 -6.79 2.22
N LEU A 49 9.69 -5.68 1.82
CA LEU A 49 9.38 -5.42 0.41
C LEU A 49 10.65 -5.44 -0.47
N ARG A 50 11.76 -4.87 0.01
CA ARG A 50 13.04 -4.91 -0.71
C ARG A 50 13.62 -6.32 -0.81
N SER A 51 13.51 -7.12 0.24
CA SER A 51 13.95 -8.52 0.24
C SER A 51 13.12 -9.39 -0.69
N ASP A 52 11.82 -9.11 -0.82
CA ASP A 52 10.91 -9.85 -1.70
C ASP A 52 11.06 -9.44 -3.18
N LEU A 53 11.57 -8.24 -3.45
CA LEU A 53 11.84 -7.78 -4.80
C LEU A 53 13.06 -8.49 -5.40
N LYS A 54 13.06 -8.67 -6.72
CA LYS A 54 14.22 -9.24 -7.42
C LYS A 54 15.44 -8.33 -7.24
N PRO A 55 16.67 -8.88 -7.15
CA PRO A 55 17.90 -8.11 -6.83
C PRO A 55 18.17 -6.89 -7.71
N LEU A 56 17.70 -6.90 -8.96
CA LEU A 56 17.90 -5.83 -9.95
C LEU A 56 16.70 -4.89 -10.08
N THR A 57 15.70 -5.02 -9.21
CA THR A 57 14.46 -4.22 -9.33
C THR A 57 14.69 -2.82 -8.76
N PRO A 58 14.51 -1.75 -9.56
CA PRO A 58 14.63 -0.41 -9.03
C PRO A 58 13.54 -0.15 -7.99
N PHE A 59 13.92 0.43 -6.85
CA PHE A 59 12.99 0.77 -5.77
C PHE A 59 12.32 2.13 -6.02
N THR A 60 11.59 2.22 -7.14
CA THR A 60 10.89 3.41 -7.58
C THR A 60 9.38 3.18 -7.60
N LEU A 61 8.60 4.26 -7.48
CA LEU A 61 7.14 4.18 -7.45
C LEU A 61 6.58 3.48 -8.70
N SER A 62 7.09 3.78 -9.89
CA SER A 62 6.66 3.13 -11.14
C SER A 62 6.96 1.63 -11.16
N SER A 63 8.08 1.20 -10.59
CA SER A 63 8.46 -0.21 -10.49
C SER A 63 7.57 -0.96 -9.51
N LEU A 64 7.30 -0.36 -8.34
CA LEU A 64 6.43 -0.92 -7.30
C LEU A 64 4.97 -1.02 -7.75
N LEU A 65 4.50 -0.03 -8.51
CA LEU A 65 3.15 -0.01 -9.08
C LEU A 65 3.03 -0.79 -10.39
N SER A 66 4.12 -1.39 -10.88
CA SER A 66 4.08 -2.25 -12.06
C SER A 66 3.32 -3.55 -11.78
N HIS A 67 2.60 -4.08 -12.76
CA HIS A 67 1.81 -5.30 -12.65
C HIS A 67 2.60 -6.52 -12.12
N LYS A 68 3.93 -6.53 -12.32
CA LYS A 68 4.82 -7.59 -11.80
C LYS A 68 5.05 -7.52 -10.29
N ASN A 69 5.13 -6.31 -9.74
CA ASN A 69 5.48 -6.06 -8.34
C ASN A 69 4.26 -5.65 -7.50
N ILE A 70 3.11 -5.48 -8.14
CA ILE A 70 1.89 -4.97 -7.51
C ILE A 70 1.41 -5.85 -6.35
N GLY A 71 1.58 -7.17 -6.46
CA GLY A 71 1.25 -8.11 -5.39
C GLY A 71 2.12 -7.90 -4.15
N LEU A 72 3.42 -7.64 -4.34
CA LEU A 72 4.35 -7.33 -3.26
C LEU A 72 4.03 -5.97 -2.63
N THR A 73 3.73 -4.97 -3.44
CA THR A 73 3.29 -3.65 -2.97
C THR A 73 2.00 -3.76 -2.14
N LEU A 74 1.03 -4.59 -2.56
CA LEU A 74 -0.18 -4.85 -1.76
C LEU A 74 0.14 -5.55 -0.44
N ASN A 75 1.07 -6.50 -0.43
CA ASN A 75 1.52 -7.15 0.81
C ASN A 75 2.16 -6.14 1.77
N TYR A 76 2.98 -5.23 1.25
CA TYR A 76 3.51 -4.10 2.03
C TYR A 76 2.39 -3.28 2.65
N VAL A 77 1.39 -2.84 1.86
CA VAL A 77 0.27 -2.05 2.38
C VAL A 77 -0.51 -2.81 3.45
N LYS A 78 -0.77 -4.10 3.23
CA LYS A 78 -1.42 -4.96 4.23
C LYS A 78 -0.64 -4.99 5.54
N ASN A 79 0.68 -5.18 5.49
CA ASN A 79 1.56 -5.23 6.66
C ASN A 79 1.80 -3.89 7.35
N THR A 80 1.41 -2.77 6.74
CA THR A 80 1.47 -1.46 7.40
C THR A 80 0.29 -1.21 8.34
N ASP A 81 -0.76 -2.03 8.27
CA ASP A 81 -2.05 -1.86 8.97
C ASP A 81 -2.67 -0.46 8.82
N ARG A 82 -2.25 0.30 7.80
CA ARG A 82 -2.74 1.67 7.61
C ARG A 82 -4.16 1.70 7.05
N PHE A 83 -4.55 0.66 6.32
CA PHE A 83 -5.80 0.62 5.56
C PHE A 83 -6.55 -0.71 5.76
N PRO A 84 -6.88 -1.09 7.02
CA PRO A 84 -7.50 -2.38 7.31
C PRO A 84 -8.80 -2.57 6.54
N GLN A 85 -9.62 -1.52 6.36
CA GLN A 85 -10.91 -1.60 5.66
C GLN A 85 -10.86 -2.08 4.19
N TYR A 86 -9.68 -2.04 3.56
CA TYR A 86 -9.49 -2.54 2.19
C TYR A 86 -9.03 -3.99 2.13
N PHE A 87 -8.49 -4.51 3.23
CA PHE A 87 -7.99 -5.89 3.34
C PHE A 87 -8.89 -6.76 4.20
N THR A 88 -9.78 -6.17 5.00
CA THR A 88 -10.89 -6.87 5.63
C THR A 88 -11.83 -7.35 4.55
N LYS A 89 -11.66 -8.61 4.16
CA LYS A 89 -12.74 -9.39 3.56
C LYS A 89 -13.92 -9.24 4.52
N THR A 90 -15.00 -8.61 4.09
CA THR A 90 -16.23 -8.48 4.87
C THR A 90 -16.57 -9.83 5.50
N PRO A 91 -16.63 -9.96 6.85
CA PRO A 91 -17.57 -10.91 7.40
C PRO A 91 -18.94 -10.28 7.13
N SER A 92 -19.60 -10.77 6.09
CA SER A 92 -21.05 -10.70 6.02
C SER A 92 -21.60 -11.50 7.20
N SER A 93 -21.86 -10.83 8.32
CA SER A 93 -22.76 -11.26 9.40
C SER A 93 -22.93 -10.04 10.32
N SER A 94 -23.95 -9.20 10.16
CA SER A 94 -25.33 -9.48 10.58
C SER A 94 -25.41 -10.13 11.97
N THR A 95 -25.96 -9.34 12.89
CA THR A 95 -26.79 -9.72 14.04
C THR A 95 -26.10 -10.17 15.33
N SER A 96 -26.15 -9.31 16.34
CA SER A 96 -26.68 -9.61 17.67
C SER A 96 -27.23 -8.34 18.29
#